data_AF-A0A963T0S8-F1
#
_entry.id   AF-A0A963T0S8-F1
#
_cell.length_a   1.000
_cell.length_b   1.000
_cell.length_c   1.000
_cell.angle_alpha   90.00
_cell.angle_beta   90.00
_cell.angle_gamma   90.00
#
_symmetry.space_group_name_H-M   'P 1'
#
loop_
_entity.id
_entity.type
_entity.pdbx_description
1 polymer ?
#
loop_
_entity_poly.entity_id
_entity_poly.type
_entity_poly.pdbx_seq_one_letter_code
_entity_poly.pdbx_strand_id
1 'polypeptide(L)'
;MRLLLAVTIFALTTACSLPEPDRPVVGTVAYASNTYPIRAATADGTAWQVMVDGVPVRCLKPTERDCYWSLRNHLAAQEALDDLP
;
A
#
# COMPACT_ATOMS: atom_id res chain seq x y z
N MET A 1 -42.56 -3.64 -33.86
CA MET A 1 -42.18 -2.30 -33.36
C MET A 1 -41.04 -2.50 -32.36
N ARG A 2 -39.96 -1.72 -32.52
CA ARG A 2 -38.63 -1.84 -31.93
C ARG A 2 -38.58 -1.86 -30.38
N LEU A 3 -37.59 -2.60 -29.86
CA LEU A 3 -36.66 -2.39 -28.72
C LEU A 3 -37.22 -1.76 -27.43
N LEU A 4 -36.83 -2.22 -26.22
CA LEU A 4 -35.55 -1.90 -25.57
C LEU A 4 -35.26 -2.98 -24.49
N LEU A 5 -34.24 -3.85 -24.65
CA LEU A 5 -32.86 -3.63 -24.17
C LEU A 5 -32.79 -2.99 -22.77
N ALA A 6 -33.06 -3.80 -21.74
CA ALA A 6 -32.54 -3.55 -20.40
C ALA A 6 -31.04 -3.87 -20.39
N VAL A 7 -30.23 -2.92 -20.87
CA VAL A 7 -28.78 -2.97 -20.74
C VAL A 7 -28.46 -2.64 -19.29
N THR A 8 -28.13 -3.67 -18.52
CA THR A 8 -27.50 -3.58 -17.21
C THR A 8 -26.15 -2.88 -17.39
N ILE A 9 -26.09 -1.59 -17.05
CA ILE A 9 -24.85 -0.82 -17.03
C ILE A 9 -24.06 -1.28 -15.82
N PHE A 10 -23.14 -2.23 -16.03
CA PHE A 10 -22.10 -2.57 -15.07
C PHE A 10 -21.02 -1.48 -15.16
N ALA A 11 -21.08 -0.50 -14.27
CA ALA A 11 -20.08 0.56 -14.19
C ALA A 11 -18.73 -0.05 -13.77
N LEU A 12 -17.85 -0.23 -14.74
CA LEU A 12 -16.45 -0.58 -14.53
C LEU A 12 -15.75 0.61 -13.86
N THR A 13 -15.66 0.61 -12.54
CA THR A 13 -14.72 1.49 -11.82
C THR A 13 -13.32 0.92 -12.02
N THR A 14 -12.68 1.25 -13.14
CA THR A 14 -11.23 1.11 -13.27
C THR A 14 -10.59 2.01 -12.21
N ALA A 15 -10.16 1.41 -11.11
CA ALA A 15 -9.31 2.07 -10.13
C ALA A 15 -8.03 2.49 -10.87
N CYS A 16 -7.85 3.79 -11.06
CA CYS A 16 -6.65 4.34 -11.67
C CYS A 16 -5.50 4.19 -10.65
N SER A 17 -4.78 3.08 -10.70
CA SER A 17 -3.52 2.90 -9.98
C SER A 17 -2.39 3.47 -10.84
N LEU A 18 -2.11 4.76 -10.67
CA LEU A 18 -0.86 5.31 -11.21
C LEU A 18 0.31 4.63 -10.50
N PRO A 19 1.30 4.08 -11.23
CA PRO A 19 2.47 3.51 -10.60
C PRO A 19 3.17 4.61 -9.79
N GLU A 20 3.57 4.27 -8.56
CA GLU A 20 4.26 5.22 -7.72
C GLU A 20 5.63 5.56 -8.34
N PRO A 21 6.07 6.84 -8.34
CA PRO A 21 7.40 7.20 -8.81
C PRO A 21 8.47 6.36 -8.10
N ASP A 22 9.43 5.83 -8.85
CA ASP A 22 10.53 5.06 -8.26
C ASP A 22 11.40 6.01 -7.42
N ARG A 23 11.15 6.01 -6.11
CA ARG A 23 11.85 6.84 -5.13
C ARG A 23 12.99 6.06 -4.49
N PRO A 24 14.13 6.71 -4.19
CA PRO A 24 15.30 6.03 -3.67
C PRO A 24 14.99 5.30 -2.36
N VAL A 25 15.63 4.15 -2.19
CA VAL A 25 15.63 3.41 -0.93
C VAL A 25 16.49 4.17 0.07
N VAL A 26 15.90 4.53 1.22
CA VAL A 26 16.56 5.31 2.29
C VAL A 26 16.91 4.45 3.51
N GLY A 27 16.43 3.21 3.54
CA GLY A 27 16.70 2.25 4.61
C GLY A 27 15.97 0.94 4.39
N THR A 28 16.00 0.07 5.40
CA THR A 28 15.28 -1.20 5.40
C THR A 28 14.75 -1.49 6.79
N VAL A 29 13.62 -2.17 6.89
CA VAL A 29 13.16 -2.78 8.14
C VAL A 29 13.10 -4.29 7.98
N ALA A 30 13.60 -5.02 8.98
CA ALA A 30 13.45 -6.46 9.06
C ALA A 30 12.23 -6.79 9.92
N TYR A 31 11.36 -7.67 9.42
CA TYR A 31 10.26 -8.21 10.20
C TYR A 31 10.06 -9.69 9.86
N ALA A 32 10.04 -10.52 10.90
CA ALA A 32 10.14 -11.98 10.78
C ALA A 32 11.35 -12.37 9.90
N SER A 33 11.14 -13.16 8.87
CA SER A 33 12.19 -13.59 7.92
C SER A 33 12.29 -12.69 6.67
N ASN A 34 11.55 -11.59 6.62
CA ASN A 34 11.47 -10.70 5.46
C ASN A 34 12.16 -9.36 5.72
N THR A 35 12.71 -8.76 4.65
CA THR A 35 13.29 -7.41 4.66
C THR A 35 12.47 -6.52 3.74
N TYR A 36 12.03 -5.38 4.27
CA TYR A 36 11.19 -4.43 3.55
C TYR A 36 11.98 -3.13 3.33
N PRO A 37 12.17 -2.69 2.07
CA PRO A 37 12.87 -1.44 1.78
C PRO A 37 12.00 -0.25 2.17
N ILE A 38 12.61 0.71 2.87
CA ILE A 38 12.02 2.02 3.14
C ILE A 38 12.35 2.94 1.97
N ARG A 39 11.34 3.61 1.44
CA ARG A 39 11.48 4.64 0.40
C ARG A 39 10.94 5.96 0.89
N ALA A 40 11.41 7.05 0.30
CA ALA A 40 10.75 8.33 0.45
C ALA A 40 9.32 8.25 -0.14
N ALA A 41 8.34 8.81 0.55
CA ALA A 41 6.94 8.93 0.13
C ALA A 41 6.62 10.33 -0.44
N THR A 42 7.51 11.30 -0.24
CA THR A 42 7.42 12.66 -0.77
C THR A 42 8.75 13.04 -1.44
N ALA A 43 8.70 13.97 -2.40
CA ALA A 43 9.88 14.39 -3.15
C ALA A 43 10.93 15.10 -2.28
N ASP A 44 10.50 15.74 -1.20
CA ASP A 44 11.34 16.40 -0.20
C ASP A 44 11.89 15.45 0.87
N GLY A 45 11.53 14.16 0.82
CA GLY A 45 12.00 13.14 1.77
C GLY A 45 11.44 13.26 3.19
N THR A 46 10.46 14.14 3.44
CA THR A 46 9.89 14.38 4.78
C THR A 46 8.93 13.30 5.25
N ALA A 47 8.41 12.48 4.32
CA ALA A 47 7.60 11.31 4.64
C ALA A 47 8.23 10.05 4.04
N TRP A 48 8.14 8.93 4.76
CA TRP A 48 8.66 7.62 4.36
C TRP A 48 7.55 6.58 4.26
N GLN A 49 7.80 5.51 3.51
CA GLN A 49 6.92 4.36 3.37
C GLN A 49 7.70 3.06 3.16
N VAL A 50 7.05 1.93 3.42
CA VAL A 50 7.49 0.59 3.01
C VAL A 50 6.49 0.01 2.02
N MET A 51 6.95 -0.87 1.12
CA MET A 51 6.07 -1.58 0.20
C MET A 51 5.77 -2.98 0.73
N VAL A 52 4.50 -3.32 0.88
CA VAL A 52 4.01 -4.65 1.28
C VAL A 52 3.12 -5.15 0.15
N ASP A 53 3.54 -6.19 -0.56
CA ASP A 53 2.80 -6.77 -1.69
C ASP A 53 2.32 -5.74 -2.74
N GLY A 54 3.16 -4.74 -3.02
CA GLY A 54 2.86 -3.66 -3.95
C GLY A 54 1.98 -2.53 -3.39
N VAL A 55 1.56 -2.63 -2.13
CA VAL A 55 0.80 -1.59 -1.42
C VAL A 55 1.75 -0.72 -0.58
N PRO A 56 1.68 0.62 -0.70
CA PRO A 56 2.48 1.52 0.11
C PRO A 56 1.90 1.63 1.53
N VAL A 57 2.72 1.31 2.53
CA VAL A 57 2.41 1.51 3.95
C VAL A 57 3.18 2.72 4.46
N ARG A 58 2.45 3.80 4.74
CA ARG A 58 3.05 5.05 5.21
C ARG A 58 3.61 4.88 6.63
N CYS A 59 4.87 5.29 6.82
CA CYS A 59 5.47 5.35 8.13
C CYS A 59 4.90 6.53 8.93
N LEU A 60 4.72 6.36 10.24
CA LEU A 60 4.23 7.44 11.11
C LEU A 60 5.15 8.67 11.08
N LYS A 61 6.47 8.44 11.02
CA LYS A 61 7.53 9.44 10.89
C LYS A 61 8.64 8.91 9.98
N PRO A 62 9.51 9.77 9.42
CA PRO A 62 10.66 9.35 8.63
C PRO A 62 11.80 8.81 9.51
N THR A 63 11.51 7.75 10.28
CA THR A 63 12.49 7.02 11.07
C THR A 63 12.30 5.53 10.84
N GLU A 64 13.39 4.76 10.89
CA GLU A 64 13.34 3.29 10.73
C GLU A 64 12.42 2.63 11.77
N ARG A 65 12.45 3.12 13.02
CA ARG A 65 11.62 2.62 14.12
C ARG A 65 10.13 2.84 13.87
N ASP A 66 9.75 4.03 13.41
CA ASP A 66 8.36 4.34 13.09
C ASP A 66 7.89 3.55 11.86
N CYS A 67 8.75 3.34 10.87
CA CYS A 67 8.45 2.44 9.75
C CYS A 67 8.25 0.99 10.20
N TYR A 68 9.06 0.48 11.13
CA TYR A 68 8.91 -0.87 11.68
C TYR A 68 7.53 -1.05 12.34
N TRP A 69 7.10 -0.10 13.17
CA TRP A 69 5.79 -0.19 13.84
C TRP A 69 4.61 -0.03 12.87
N SER A 70 4.72 0.87 11.89
CA SER A 70 3.71 0.98 10.82
C SER A 70 3.58 -0.34 10.04
N LEU A 71 4.70 -0.96 9.65
CA LEU A 71 4.71 -2.26 8.97
C LEU A 71 4.04 -3.35 9.81
N ARG A 72 4.45 -3.48 11.08
CA ARG A 72 3.89 -4.48 12.00
C ARG A 72 2.38 -4.36 12.14
N ASN A 73 1.90 -3.14 12.34
CA ASN A 73 0.47 -2.88 12.51
C ASN A 73 -0.31 -3.19 11.23
N HIS A 74 0.26 -2.86 10.06
CA HIS A 74 -0.36 -3.18 8.78
C HIS A 74 -0.51 -4.70 8.60
N LEU A 75 0.56 -5.46 8.78
CA LEU A 75 0.55 -6.92 8.63
C LEU A 75 -0.40 -7.59 9.63
N ALA A 76 -0.40 -7.16 10.89
CA ALA A 76 -1.31 -7.69 11.89
C ALA A 76 -2.78 -7.37 11.57
N ALA A 77 -3.06 -6.22 10.96
CA ALA A 77 -4.40 -5.87 10.50
C ALA A 77 -4.84 -6.73 9.31
N GLN A 78 -3.94 -7.03 8.37
CA GLN A 78 -4.23 -7.95 7.26
C GLN A 78 -4.55 -9.35 7.78
N GLU A 79 -3.73 -9.89 8.68
CA GLU A 79 -3.96 -11.20 9.32
C GLU A 79 -5.33 -11.26 10.01
N ALA A 80 -5.68 -10.22 10.77
CA ALA A 80 -6.98 -10.16 11.43
C ALA A 80 -8.18 -10.06 10.45
N LEU A 81 -7.98 -9.50 9.25
CA LEU A 81 -9.00 -9.45 8.21
C LEU A 81 -9.13 -10.79 7.48
N ASP A 82 -8.02 -11.48 7.26
CA ASP A 82 -7.99 -12.80 6.61
C ASP A 82 -8.71 -13.87 7.46
N ASP A 83 -8.78 -13.68 8.77
CA ASP A 83 -9.50 -14.55 9.72
C ASP A 83 -11.04 -14.34 9.75
N LEU A 84 -11.59 -13.37 9.01
CA LEU A 84 -13.02 -13.10 9.00
C LEU A 84 -13.80 -14.13 8.15
N PRO A 85 -14.99 -14.61 8.63
CA PRO A 85 -15.79 -15.63 7.95
C PRO A 85 -16.56 -15.14 6.73
#